data_AF-A0AB40AP34-F1
#
_entry.id   AF-A0AB40AP34-F1
#
_cell.length_a   1.000
_cell.length_b   1.000
_cell.length_c   1.000
_cell.angle_alpha   90.00
_cell.angle_beta   90.00
_cell.angle_gamma   90.00
#
_symmetry.space_group_name_H-M   'P 1'
#
loop_
_entity.id
_entity.type
_entity.pdbx_description
1 polymer ?
#
loop_
_entity_poly.entity_id
_entity_poly.type
_entity_poly.pdbx_seq_one_letter_code
_entity_poly.pdbx_strand_id
1 'polypeptide(L)'
;MTPAQDPFYIVKEEIQESIDKLQATFHQWGETPSNTGEWVHLSKELVTSCESIEWQVDELDKTVAVAARDPAWYGLDVQELDKRKRWTKTAHTQVDTIRKTLEAGREKSSVIGSSYNGGRRELMRLPNDSASQTGTSHPYHDNEEFITSESDRQMLLIKQQDEELDELSASVQRIGGVGLTIHEELIGQEKILDELSLEMETASNRLDFVQKRVAMVMKKAGAKGQFMMIAFLLVLFIILFVLVFFT
;
A
#
# COMPACT_ATOMS: atom_id res chain seq x y z
N MET A 1 17.61 -9.50 29.97
CA MET A 1 16.81 -10.31 29.02
C MET A 1 17.62 -10.50 27.76
N THR A 2 17.76 -11.73 27.25
CA THR A 2 18.39 -11.95 25.95
C THR A 2 17.49 -11.42 24.83
N PRO A 3 18.04 -10.80 23.78
CA PRO A 3 17.25 -10.24 22.66
C PRO A 3 16.33 -11.26 21.97
N ALA A 4 16.62 -12.56 22.12
CA ALA A 4 15.85 -13.68 21.56
C ALA A 4 14.45 -13.92 22.17
N GLN A 5 14.00 -13.10 23.12
CA GLN A 5 12.71 -13.30 23.82
C GLN A 5 11.86 -12.03 23.93
N ASP A 6 12.32 -10.95 23.30
CA ASP A 6 11.57 -9.70 23.26
C ASP A 6 10.58 -9.72 22.09
N PRO A 7 9.26 -9.60 22.34
CA PRO A 7 8.24 -9.64 21.30
C PRO A 7 8.44 -8.57 20.23
N PHE A 8 9.09 -7.44 20.56
CA PHE A 8 9.44 -6.42 19.59
C PHE A 8 10.29 -6.99 18.44
N TYR A 9 11.30 -7.80 18.75
CA TYR A 9 12.22 -8.31 17.72
C TYR A 9 11.59 -9.39 16.85
N ILE A 10 10.64 -10.15 17.39
CA ILE A 10 9.86 -11.13 16.62
C ILE A 10 8.99 -10.40 15.60
N VAL A 11 8.19 -9.45 16.06
CA VAL A 11 7.29 -8.65 15.18
C VAL A 11 8.11 -7.83 14.17
N LYS A 12 9.25 -7.29 14.60
CA LYS A 12 10.19 -6.59 13.72
C LYS A 12 10.71 -7.49 12.59
N GLU A 13 11.07 -8.74 12.88
CA GLU A 13 11.52 -9.69 11.87
C GLU A 13 10.40 -10.04 10.88
N GLU A 14 9.19 -10.29 11.36
CA GLU A 14 8.01 -10.55 10.51
C GLU A 14 7.67 -9.36 9.59
N ILE A 15 7.71 -8.14 10.13
CA ILE A 15 7.50 -6.91 9.35
C ILE A 15 8.64 -6.73 8.34
N GLN A 16 9.89 -7.03 8.72
CA GLN A 16 11.03 -6.92 7.80
C GLN A 16 10.90 -7.92 6.64
N GLU A 17 10.51 -9.16 6.89
CA GLU A 17 10.24 -10.14 5.83
C GLU A 17 9.12 -9.66 4.89
N SER A 18 8.08 -9.03 5.45
CA SER A 18 6.99 -8.43 4.68
C SER A 18 7.48 -7.26 3.82
N ILE A 19 8.37 -6.41 4.33
CA ILE A 19 9.00 -5.32 3.58
C ILE A 19 9.90 -5.87 2.46
N ASP A 20 10.68 -6.91 2.73
CA ASP A 20 11.57 -7.53 1.75
C ASP A 20 10.75 -8.15 0.60
N LYS A 21 9.63 -8.81 0.93
CA LYS A 21 8.65 -9.30 -0.05
C LYS A 21 8.04 -8.15 -0.85
N LEU A 22 7.60 -7.08 -0.20
CA LEU A 22 7.06 -5.87 -0.85
C LEU A 22 8.07 -5.29 -1.86
N GLN A 23 9.34 -5.20 -1.48
CA GLN A 23 10.42 -4.72 -2.35
C GLN A 23 10.62 -5.64 -3.56
N ALA A 24 10.63 -6.96 -3.35
CA ALA A 24 10.74 -7.92 -4.44
C ALA A 24 9.58 -7.79 -5.44
N THR A 25 8.34 -7.71 -4.95
CA THR A 25 7.14 -7.47 -5.79
C THR A 25 7.21 -6.12 -6.49
N PHE A 26 7.78 -5.09 -5.86
CA PHE A 26 7.94 -3.76 -6.45
C PHE A 26 8.97 -3.75 -7.57
N HIS A 27 10.08 -4.47 -7.42
CA HIS A 27 11.06 -4.68 -8.48
C HIS A 27 10.43 -5.40 -9.68
N GLN A 28 9.68 -6.47 -9.44
CA GLN A 28 8.96 -7.18 -10.50
C GLN A 28 7.96 -6.25 -11.21
N TRP A 29 7.18 -5.47 -10.46
CA TRP A 29 6.25 -4.49 -11.01
C TRP A 29 6.93 -3.42 -11.88
N GLY A 30 8.14 -3.00 -11.51
CA GLY A 30 8.94 -2.04 -12.29
C GLY A 30 9.48 -2.61 -13.61
N GLU A 31 9.72 -3.92 -13.67
CA GLU A 31 10.16 -4.61 -14.89
C GLU A 31 8.99 -4.98 -15.82
N THR A 32 7.79 -5.17 -15.26
CA THR A 32 6.58 -5.49 -16.04
C THR A 32 6.09 -4.27 -16.83
N PRO A 33 5.82 -4.40 -18.15
CA PRO A 33 5.30 -3.30 -18.94
C PRO A 33 3.88 -2.91 -18.50
N SER A 34 3.61 -1.60 -18.45
CA SER A 34 2.38 -0.98 -17.91
C SER A 34 1.06 -1.31 -18.64
N ASN A 35 1.13 -2.13 -19.69
CA ASN A 35 0.01 -2.58 -20.54
C ASN A 35 -0.47 -4.00 -20.15
N THR A 36 0.27 -4.72 -19.32
CA THR A 36 -0.06 -6.10 -18.96
C THR A 36 -1.02 -6.12 -17.76
N GLY A 37 -2.02 -6.99 -17.74
CA GLY A 37 -2.88 -7.19 -16.56
C GLY A 37 -2.10 -7.65 -15.33
N GLU A 38 -0.95 -8.29 -15.53
CA GLU A 38 0.05 -8.56 -14.48
C GLU A 38 0.52 -7.27 -13.78
N TRP A 39 0.72 -6.16 -14.50
CA TRP A 39 1.09 -4.88 -13.90
C TRP A 39 -0.02 -4.32 -13.01
N VAL A 40 -1.28 -4.51 -13.41
CA VAL A 40 -2.45 -4.10 -12.63
C VAL A 40 -2.61 -4.97 -11.37
N HIS A 41 -2.41 -6.28 -11.51
CA HIS A 41 -2.42 -7.23 -10.40
C HIS A 41 -1.33 -6.90 -9.38
N LEU A 42 -0.08 -6.80 -9.82
CA LEU A 42 1.07 -6.46 -8.98
C LEU A 42 0.88 -5.08 -8.34
N SER A 43 0.34 -4.10 -9.08
CA SER A 43 0.03 -2.79 -8.51
C SER A 43 -0.97 -2.87 -7.36
N LYS A 44 -2.01 -3.71 -7.47
CA LYS A 44 -3.01 -3.87 -6.42
C LYS A 44 -2.42 -4.59 -5.21
N GLU A 45 -1.67 -5.67 -5.45
CA GLU A 45 -0.97 -6.42 -4.40
C GLU A 45 0.00 -5.54 -3.61
N LEU A 46 0.73 -4.64 -4.31
CA LEU A 46 1.62 -3.67 -3.69
C LEU A 46 0.87 -2.65 -2.83
N VAL A 47 -0.29 -2.14 -3.26
CA VAL A 47 -1.11 -1.23 -2.45
C VAL A 47 -1.54 -1.93 -1.16
N THR A 48 -2.16 -3.11 -1.27
CA THR A 48 -2.64 -3.86 -0.10
C THR A 48 -1.49 -4.22 0.85
N SER A 49 -0.33 -4.62 0.30
CA SER A 49 0.86 -4.93 1.11
C SER A 49 1.40 -3.68 1.81
N CYS A 50 1.40 -2.52 1.15
CA CYS A 50 1.79 -1.26 1.79
C CYS A 50 0.87 -0.90 2.95
N GLU A 51 -0.46 -0.98 2.77
CA GLU A 51 -1.45 -0.68 3.81
C GLU A 51 -1.30 -1.61 5.02
N SER A 52 -1.11 -2.92 4.77
CA SER A 52 -0.89 -3.91 5.82
C SER A 52 0.36 -3.62 6.63
N ILE A 53 1.49 -3.36 5.95
CA ILE A 53 2.78 -3.10 6.61
C ILE A 53 2.76 -1.76 7.34
N GLU A 54 2.18 -0.71 6.74
CA GLU A 54 2.05 0.61 7.38
C GLU A 54 1.31 0.51 8.71
N TRP A 55 0.20 -0.23 8.71
CA TRP A 55 -0.57 -0.48 9.93
C TRP A 55 0.22 -1.28 10.98
N GLN A 56 0.96 -2.32 10.58
CA GLN A 56 1.80 -3.11 11.51
C GLN A 56 2.91 -2.26 12.13
N VAL A 57 3.54 -1.39 11.33
CA VAL A 57 4.60 -0.49 11.78
C VAL A 57 4.03 0.59 12.71
N ASP A 58 2.85 1.15 12.42
CA ASP A 58 2.15 2.10 13.29
C ASP A 58 1.84 1.50 14.66
N GLU A 59 1.35 0.26 14.70
CA GLU A 59 1.05 -0.41 15.97
C GLU A 59 2.34 -0.67 16.76
N LEU A 60 3.40 -1.11 16.09
CA LEU A 60 4.71 -1.29 16.70
C LEU A 60 5.28 0.05 17.22
N ASP A 61 5.07 1.17 16.52
CA ASP A 61 5.47 2.50 17.01
C ASP A 61 4.74 2.89 18.31
N LYS A 62 3.44 2.61 18.42
CA LYS A 62 2.68 2.84 19.65
C LYS A 62 3.24 2.03 20.82
N THR A 63 3.60 0.77 20.60
CA THR A 63 4.22 -0.05 21.67
C THR A 63 5.55 0.54 22.13
N VAL A 64 6.36 1.06 21.19
CA VAL A 64 7.62 1.75 21.50
C VAL A 64 7.36 3.07 22.24
N ALA A 65 6.30 3.79 21.88
CA ALA A 65 5.90 5.02 22.56
C ALA A 65 5.46 4.77 24.00
N VAL A 66 4.68 3.70 24.25
CA VAL A 66 4.31 3.28 25.62
C VAL A 66 5.55 2.89 26.42
N ALA A 67 6.43 2.05 25.84
CA ALA A 67 7.67 1.64 26.47
C ALA A 67 8.63 2.81 26.77
N ALA A 68 8.53 3.90 26.00
CA ALA A 68 9.31 5.12 26.21
C ALA A 68 8.88 5.94 27.44
N ARG A 69 7.64 5.75 27.93
CA ARG A 69 7.12 6.49 29.09
C ARG A 69 7.71 5.98 30.39
N ASP A 70 7.92 4.67 30.50
CA ASP A 70 8.60 4.05 31.64
C ASP A 70 9.59 2.96 31.19
N PRO A 71 10.79 3.35 30.70
CA PRO A 71 11.78 2.38 30.21
C PRO A 71 12.31 1.44 31.31
N ALA A 72 12.29 1.88 32.57
CA ALA A 72 12.81 1.11 33.71
C ALA A 72 11.93 -0.11 34.01
N TRP A 73 10.60 0.04 33.87
CA TRP A 73 9.64 -1.05 34.02
C TRP A 73 9.85 -2.18 33.01
N TYR A 74 10.23 -1.84 31.78
CA TYR A 74 10.47 -2.81 30.71
C TYR A 74 11.93 -3.29 30.63
N GLY A 75 12.81 -2.81 31.52
CA GLY A 75 14.24 -3.14 31.49
C GLY A 75 14.94 -2.70 30.20
N LEU A 76 14.44 -1.62 29.58
CA LEU A 76 14.94 -1.09 28.30
C LEU A 76 15.96 0.03 28.54
N ASP A 77 17.10 -0.07 27.87
CA ASP A 77 18.08 1.02 27.82
C ASP A 77 17.63 2.11 26.84
N VAL A 78 18.05 3.36 27.08
CA VAL A 78 17.77 4.50 26.20
C VAL A 78 18.31 4.25 24.79
N GLN A 79 19.47 3.59 24.68
CA GLN A 79 20.04 3.22 23.37
C GLN A 79 19.16 2.22 22.64
N GLU A 80 18.56 1.28 23.37
CA GLU A 80 17.70 0.25 22.81
C GLU A 80 16.40 0.85 22.31
N LEU A 81 15.78 1.74 23.10
CA LEU A 81 14.60 2.49 22.70
C LEU A 81 14.84 3.34 21.44
N ASP A 82 16.00 3.99 21.35
CA ASP A 82 16.39 4.76 20.17
C ASP A 82 16.57 3.90 18.92
N LYS A 83 17.10 2.68 19.06
CA LYS A 83 17.17 1.73 17.93
C LYS A 83 15.78 1.37 17.43
N ARG A 84 14.83 1.10 18.33
CA ARG A 84 13.44 0.77 17.97
C ARG A 84 12.80 1.92 17.20
N LYS A 85 12.82 3.13 17.77
CA LYS A 85 12.29 4.35 17.13
C LYS A 85 12.89 4.60 15.75
N ARG A 86 14.22 4.44 15.61
CA ARG A 86 14.91 4.61 14.33
C ARG A 86 14.47 3.58 13.31
N TRP A 87 14.37 2.32 13.71
CA TRP A 87 13.94 1.26 12.79
C TRP A 87 12.48 1.47 12.35
N THR A 88 11.55 1.75 13.26
CA THR A 88 10.13 2.00 12.94
C THR A 88 9.97 3.17 11.98
N LYS A 89 10.68 4.28 12.22
CA LYS A 89 10.70 5.43 11.30
C LYS A 89 11.27 5.08 9.93
N THR A 90 12.29 4.24 9.88
CA THR A 90 12.91 3.80 8.63
C THR A 90 11.97 2.88 7.85
N ALA A 91 11.25 1.98 8.53
CA ALA A 91 10.23 1.12 7.93
C ALA A 91 9.09 1.95 7.30
N HIS A 92 8.53 2.93 8.03
CA HIS A 92 7.54 3.87 7.47
C HIS A 92 8.04 4.58 6.21
N THR A 93 9.28 5.09 6.25
CA THR A 93 9.84 5.84 5.11
C THR A 93 9.99 4.94 3.88
N GLN A 94 10.35 3.67 4.06
CA GLN A 94 10.47 2.71 2.97
C GLN A 94 9.11 2.41 2.31
N VAL A 95 8.10 2.10 3.12
CA VAL A 95 6.74 1.80 2.62
C VAL A 95 6.13 3.03 1.95
N ASP A 96 6.27 4.21 2.55
CA ASP A 96 5.78 5.48 2.00
C ASP A 96 6.44 5.84 0.66
N THR A 97 7.73 5.55 0.49
CA THR A 97 8.45 5.77 -0.77
C THR A 97 7.91 4.87 -1.88
N ILE A 98 7.67 3.58 -1.57
CA ILE A 98 7.09 2.62 -2.53
C ILE A 98 5.66 3.04 -2.89
N ARG A 99 4.83 3.37 -1.90
CA ARG A 99 3.45 3.85 -2.09
C ARG A 99 3.39 5.09 -2.98
N LYS A 100 4.21 6.11 -2.72
CA LYS A 100 4.27 7.33 -3.56
C LYS A 100 4.69 7.04 -4.99
N THR A 101 5.63 6.11 -5.18
CA THR A 101 6.09 5.72 -6.53
C THR A 101 5.00 4.96 -7.29
N LEU A 102 4.25 4.12 -6.58
CA LEU A 102 3.10 3.41 -7.11
C LEU A 102 1.95 4.35 -7.51
N GLU A 103 1.66 5.35 -6.68
CA GLU A 103 0.70 6.42 -6.98
C GLU A 103 1.13 7.22 -8.22
N ALA A 104 2.39 7.63 -8.32
CA ALA A 104 2.91 8.34 -9.48
C ALA A 104 2.91 7.48 -10.76
N GLY A 105 3.12 6.17 -10.64
CA GLY A 105 2.99 5.21 -11.74
C GLY A 105 1.54 5.02 -12.20
N ARG A 106 0.60 4.99 -11.25
CA ARG A 106 -0.84 4.90 -11.50
C ARG A 106 -1.40 6.18 -12.10
N GLU A 107 -0.93 7.35 -11.67
CA GLU A 107 -1.34 8.66 -12.20
C GLU A 107 -0.98 8.82 -13.68
N LYS A 108 0.17 8.31 -14.13
CA LYS A 108 0.50 8.29 -15.56
C LYS A 108 -0.48 7.45 -16.40
N SER A 109 -1.09 6.43 -15.82
CA SER A 109 -2.20 5.66 -16.43
C SER A 109 -3.58 6.30 -16.22
N SER A 110 -3.78 7.06 -15.14
CA SER A 110 -5.07 7.70 -14.81
C SER A 110 -5.25 9.12 -15.38
N VAL A 111 -4.22 9.77 -15.92
CA VAL A 111 -4.35 11.05 -16.66
C VAL A 111 -5.21 10.89 -17.94
N ILE A 112 -5.44 9.66 -18.40
CA ILE A 112 -6.43 9.39 -19.47
C ILE A 112 -7.87 9.37 -18.93
N GLY A 113 -8.10 9.27 -17.61
CA GLY A 113 -9.44 9.18 -17.03
C GLY A 113 -9.51 9.48 -15.54
N SER A 114 -9.33 10.73 -15.13
CA SER A 114 -10.10 11.35 -14.04
C SER A 114 -9.68 12.81 -13.83
N SER A 115 -10.20 13.69 -14.68
CA SER A 115 -10.63 15.01 -14.18
C SER A 115 -11.88 14.76 -13.32
N TYR A 116 -12.12 15.59 -12.30
CA TYR A 116 -13.25 15.54 -11.33
C TYR A 116 -13.01 14.75 -10.04
N ASN A 117 -12.29 15.35 -9.08
CA ASN A 117 -12.86 15.83 -7.81
C ASN A 117 -11.75 16.15 -6.80
N GLY A 118 -11.03 17.25 -7.07
CA GLY A 118 -10.34 17.98 -6.03
C GLY A 118 -11.36 18.83 -5.28
N GLY A 119 -11.62 18.50 -4.02
CA GLY A 119 -12.45 19.37 -3.20
C GLY A 119 -12.74 18.84 -1.81
N ARG A 120 -12.07 19.47 -0.85
CA ARG A 120 -12.62 19.87 0.46
C ARG A 120 -12.09 19.14 1.69
N ARG A 121 -10.83 19.45 1.99
CA ARG A 121 -10.33 19.62 3.36
C ARG A 121 -10.97 20.89 3.96
N GLU A 122 -11.05 20.89 5.29
CA GLU A 122 -11.47 21.98 6.19
C GLU A 122 -12.96 22.08 6.49
N LEU A 123 -13.31 21.80 7.76
CA LEU A 123 -13.92 22.74 8.72
C LEU A 123 -14.60 21.98 9.86
N MET A 124 -13.92 21.80 11.01
CA MET A 124 -14.56 21.95 12.33
C MET A 124 -13.52 21.93 13.47
N ARG A 125 -13.20 23.12 13.95
CA ARG A 125 -12.57 23.46 15.22
C ARG A 125 -13.49 24.49 15.86
N LEU A 126 -13.77 24.41 17.17
CA LEU A 126 -14.06 25.51 18.12
C LEU A 126 -14.52 24.93 19.50
N PRO A 127 -14.52 25.73 20.60
CA PRO A 127 -13.93 25.35 21.90
C PRO A 127 -14.86 25.60 23.13
N ASN A 128 -14.35 25.41 24.35
CA ASN A 128 -14.18 26.46 25.38
C ASN A 128 -14.62 26.12 26.84
N ASP A 129 -13.74 26.53 27.77
CA ASP A 129 -13.86 27.03 29.16
C ASP A 129 -14.69 26.34 30.26
N SER A 130 -14.09 26.24 31.47
CA SER A 130 -14.53 26.98 32.69
C SER A 130 -13.56 26.85 33.89
N ALA A 131 -13.51 27.94 34.68
CA ALA A 131 -12.76 28.23 35.93
C ALA A 131 -12.90 27.18 37.06
N SER A 132 -12.10 27.14 38.14
CA SER A 132 -11.83 28.12 39.23
C SER A 132 -10.90 27.44 40.28
N GLN A 133 -9.79 28.04 40.77
CA GLN A 133 -9.66 29.02 41.88
C GLN A 133 -9.29 28.40 43.27
N THR A 134 -8.14 28.86 43.80
CA THR A 134 -7.74 29.08 45.23
C THR A 134 -7.54 27.95 46.25
N GLY A 135 -6.47 28.09 47.06
CA GLY A 135 -6.45 27.70 48.47
C GLY A 135 -5.09 27.31 49.04
N THR A 136 -4.63 28.01 50.08
CA THR A 136 -3.26 28.03 50.63
C THR A 136 -3.07 27.12 51.86
N SER A 137 -1.93 26.41 51.90
CA SER A 137 -1.09 25.88 53.00
C SER A 137 -1.58 25.68 54.45
N HIS A 138 -1.26 24.51 55.06
CA HIS A 138 -0.43 24.40 56.28
C HIS A 138 0.07 22.96 56.56
N PRO A 139 1.31 22.73 57.07
CA PRO A 139 2.00 21.45 56.98
C PRO A 139 2.40 20.90 58.36
N TYR A 140 1.59 20.07 59.01
CA TYR A 140 2.00 19.23 60.16
C TYR A 140 1.01 18.05 60.35
N HIS A 141 0.88 17.21 59.32
CA HIS A 141 0.18 15.90 59.37
C HIS A 141 0.86 14.84 58.46
N ASP A 142 2.15 15.03 58.20
CA ASP A 142 2.81 14.56 56.97
C ASP A 142 3.29 13.09 57.00
N ASN A 143 3.05 12.32 58.06
CA ASN A 143 3.63 10.97 58.19
C ASN A 143 2.59 9.82 58.21
N GLU A 144 1.40 10.02 58.78
CA GLU A 144 0.33 9.01 58.73
C GLU A 144 -0.48 9.13 57.44
N GLU A 145 -0.72 10.37 56.99
CA GLU A 145 -1.31 10.68 55.69
C GLU A 145 -0.38 10.25 54.54
N PHE A 146 0.95 10.27 54.74
CA PHE A 146 1.91 9.80 53.75
C PHE A 146 1.85 8.28 53.52
N ILE A 147 1.63 7.48 54.58
CA ILE A 147 1.55 6.02 54.46
C ILE A 147 0.20 5.59 53.86
N THR A 148 -0.91 6.23 54.23
CA THR A 148 -2.21 5.95 53.61
C THR A 148 -2.27 6.47 52.17
N SER A 149 -1.72 7.65 51.89
CA SER A 149 -1.64 8.19 50.52
C SER A 149 -0.71 7.41 49.61
N GLU A 150 0.40 6.84 50.09
CA GLU A 150 1.25 5.95 49.29
C GLU A 150 0.55 4.63 48.97
N SER A 151 -0.19 4.04 49.92
CA SER A 151 -1.01 2.84 49.66
C SER A 151 -2.13 3.12 48.66
N ASP A 152 -2.82 4.24 48.80
CA ASP A 152 -3.87 4.66 47.87
C ASP A 152 -3.28 4.99 46.48
N ARG A 153 -2.08 5.59 46.44
CA ARG A 153 -1.33 5.85 45.21
C ARG A 153 -0.89 4.56 44.51
N GLN A 154 -0.45 3.55 45.27
CA GLN A 154 -0.14 2.22 44.74
C GLN A 154 -1.39 1.52 44.20
N MET A 155 -2.54 1.65 44.90
CA MET A 155 -3.81 1.12 44.41
C MET A 155 -4.29 1.84 43.13
N LEU A 156 -4.09 3.15 43.04
CA LEU A 156 -4.38 3.92 41.83
C LEU A 156 -3.46 3.54 40.67
N LEU A 157 -2.18 3.27 40.94
CA LEU A 157 -1.21 2.84 39.94
C LEU A 157 -1.54 1.44 39.41
N ILE A 158 -1.94 0.50 40.27
CA ILE A 158 -2.40 -0.84 39.85
C ILE A 158 -3.69 -0.74 39.03
N LYS A 159 -4.64 0.13 39.42
CA LYS A 159 -5.85 0.38 38.63
C LYS A 159 -5.54 0.97 37.24
N GLN A 160 -4.58 1.89 37.16
CA GLN A 160 -4.14 2.45 35.89
C GLN A 160 -3.48 1.39 35.00
N GLN A 161 -2.70 0.48 35.58
CA GLN A 161 -2.10 -0.64 34.85
C GLN A 161 -3.15 -1.64 34.34
N ASP A 162 -4.20 -1.93 35.13
CA ASP A 162 -5.31 -2.77 34.67
C ASP A 162 -6.09 -2.09 33.52
N GLU A 163 -6.30 -0.77 33.59
CA GLU A 163 -6.96 0.00 32.53
C GLU A 163 -6.13 0.01 31.23
N GLU A 164 -4.80 0.09 31.33
CA GLU A 164 -3.88 -0.03 30.19
C GLU A 164 -3.86 -1.45 29.59
N LEU A 165 -3.97 -2.50 30.41
CA LEU A 165 -4.06 -3.89 29.93
C LEU A 165 -5.39 -4.18 29.25
N ASP A 166 -6.49 -3.61 29.74
CA ASP A 166 -7.80 -3.69 29.10
C ASP A 166 -7.79 -2.95 27.75
N GLU A 167 -7.11 -1.80 27.65
CA GLU A 167 -6.92 -1.08 26.39
C GLU A 167 -6.06 -1.89 25.40
N LEU A 168 -4.97 -2.50 25.87
CA LEU A 168 -4.11 -3.39 25.07
C LEU A 168 -4.89 -4.62 24.58
N SER A 169 -5.65 -5.26 25.46
CA SER A 169 -6.51 -6.41 25.16
C SER A 169 -7.58 -6.05 24.12
N ALA A 170 -8.22 -4.89 24.28
CA ALA A 170 -9.14 -4.35 23.31
C ALA A 170 -8.44 -4.05 21.97
N SER A 171 -7.17 -3.59 21.99
CA SER A 171 -6.38 -3.45 20.77
C SER A 171 -6.15 -4.80 20.10
N VAL A 172 -5.67 -5.81 20.83
CA VAL A 172 -5.45 -7.18 20.31
C VAL A 172 -6.74 -7.77 19.71
N GLN A 173 -7.89 -7.54 20.33
CA GLN A 173 -9.17 -8.00 19.78
C GLN A 173 -9.58 -7.25 18.50
N ARG A 174 -9.30 -5.94 18.41
CA ARG A 174 -9.46 -5.18 17.16
C ARG A 174 -8.50 -5.63 16.07
N ILE A 175 -7.23 -5.92 16.42
CA ILE A 175 -6.21 -6.48 15.54
C ILE A 175 -6.70 -7.80 14.95
N GLY A 176 -7.18 -8.71 15.79
CA GLY A 176 -7.73 -10.00 15.34
C GLY A 176 -8.95 -9.83 14.42
N GLY A 177 -9.85 -8.90 14.74
CA GLY A 177 -11.03 -8.62 13.92
C GLY A 177 -10.69 -8.05 12.54
N VAL A 178 -9.80 -7.05 12.49
CA VAL A 178 -9.35 -6.42 11.24
C VAL A 178 -8.51 -7.39 10.41
N GLY A 179 -7.64 -8.18 11.03
CA GLY A 179 -6.86 -9.22 10.36
C GLY A 179 -7.74 -10.29 9.70
N LEU A 180 -8.84 -10.69 10.35
CA LEU A 180 -9.84 -11.60 9.76
C LEU A 180 -10.57 -10.97 8.57
N THR A 181 -10.96 -9.70 8.66
CA THR A 181 -11.61 -8.98 7.55
C THR A 181 -10.66 -8.81 6.35
N ILE A 182 -9.39 -8.50 6.60
CA ILE A 182 -8.36 -8.42 5.55
C ILE A 182 -8.14 -9.79 4.92
N HIS A 183 -8.10 -10.86 5.70
CA HIS A 183 -7.95 -12.22 5.20
C HIS A 183 -9.12 -12.65 4.30
N GLU A 184 -10.35 -12.37 4.73
CA GLU A 184 -11.56 -12.66 3.94
C GLU A 184 -11.61 -11.84 2.64
N GLU A 185 -11.22 -10.57 2.69
CA GLU A 185 -11.11 -9.70 1.52
C GLU A 185 -9.97 -10.16 0.58
N LEU A 186 -8.84 -10.64 1.11
CA LEU A 186 -7.75 -11.23 0.30
C LEU A 186 -8.22 -12.47 -0.46
N ILE A 187 -8.97 -13.36 0.18
CA ILE A 187 -9.58 -14.54 -0.48
C ILE A 187 -10.61 -14.10 -1.53
N GLY A 188 -11.41 -13.09 -1.22
CA GLY A 188 -12.37 -12.50 -2.17
C GLY A 188 -11.69 -11.90 -3.41
N GLN A 189 -10.54 -11.27 -3.22
CA GLN A 189 -9.76 -10.67 -4.30
C GLN A 189 -9.02 -11.70 -5.15
N GLU A 190 -8.53 -12.81 -4.60
CA GLU A 190 -7.95 -13.94 -5.36
C GLU A 190 -8.93 -14.47 -6.42
N LYS A 191 -10.21 -14.62 -6.04
CA LYS A 191 -11.27 -15.09 -6.94
C LYS A 191 -11.58 -14.12 -8.07
N ILE A 192 -11.51 -12.81 -7.81
CA ILE A 192 -11.72 -11.77 -8.82
C ILE A 192 -10.50 -11.65 -9.74
N LEU A 193 -9.30 -11.91 -9.23
CA LEU A 193 -8.05 -11.91 -10.01
C LEU A 193 -7.99 -13.07 -10.99
N ASP A 194 -8.50 -14.25 -10.61
CA ASP A 194 -8.62 -15.40 -11.51
C ASP A 194 -9.60 -15.11 -12.66
N GLU A 195 -10.73 -14.45 -12.38
CA GLU A 195 -11.70 -14.02 -13.38
C GLU A 195 -11.13 -12.96 -14.35
N LEU A 196 -10.39 -11.98 -13.82
CA LEU A 196 -9.73 -10.94 -14.63
C LEU A 196 -8.60 -11.51 -15.50
N SER A 197 -7.88 -12.52 -15.01
CA SER A 197 -6.88 -13.27 -15.77
C SER A 197 -7.51 -14.00 -16.95
N LEU A 198 -8.65 -14.65 -16.73
CA LEU A 198 -9.44 -15.33 -17.75
C LEU A 198 -9.97 -14.37 -18.83
N GLU A 199 -10.44 -13.19 -18.43
CA GLU A 199 -10.86 -12.14 -19.35
C GLU A 199 -9.68 -11.59 -20.17
N MET A 200 -8.52 -11.40 -19.53
CA MET A 200 -7.30 -10.94 -20.19
C MET A 200 -6.77 -11.96 -21.21
N GLU A 201 -6.76 -13.26 -20.86
CA GLU A 201 -6.37 -14.32 -21.79
C GLU A 201 -7.29 -14.35 -23.02
N THR A 202 -8.59 -14.15 -22.80
CA THR A 202 -9.58 -14.01 -23.88
C THR A 202 -9.31 -12.79 -24.75
N ALA A 203 -8.97 -11.64 -24.15
CA ALA A 203 -8.62 -10.42 -24.88
C ALA A 203 -7.31 -10.57 -25.68
N SER A 204 -6.29 -11.22 -25.10
CA SER A 204 -5.02 -11.54 -25.75
C SER A 204 -5.21 -12.43 -26.98
N ASN A 205 -6.02 -13.49 -26.85
CA ASN A 205 -6.36 -14.37 -27.96
C ASN A 205 -7.11 -13.63 -29.09
N ARG A 206 -7.99 -12.68 -28.75
CA ARG A 206 -8.65 -11.82 -29.74
C ARG A 206 -7.66 -10.88 -30.44
N LEU A 207 -6.72 -10.29 -29.70
CA LEU A 207 -5.68 -9.43 -30.25
C LEU A 207 -4.75 -10.20 -31.20
N ASP A 208 -4.32 -11.41 -30.85
CA ASP A 208 -3.49 -12.26 -31.72
C ASP A 208 -4.22 -12.59 -33.03
N PHE A 209 -5.53 -12.86 -32.97
CA PHE A 209 -6.36 -13.06 -34.16
C PHE A 209 -6.44 -11.81 -35.04
N VAL A 210 -6.65 -10.64 -34.43
CA VAL A 210 -6.67 -9.35 -35.13
C VAL A 210 -5.31 -9.09 -35.78
N GLN A 211 -4.21 -9.32 -35.06
CA GLN A 211 -2.85 -9.15 -35.56
C GLN A 211 -2.57 -10.07 -36.76
N LYS A 212 -2.97 -11.35 -36.69
CA LYS A 212 -2.90 -12.30 -37.81
C LYS A 212 -3.71 -11.83 -39.03
N ARG A 213 -4.90 -11.26 -38.81
CA ARG A 213 -5.71 -10.69 -39.90
C ARG A 213 -5.05 -9.47 -40.52
N VAL A 214 -4.51 -8.56 -39.73
CA VAL A 214 -3.76 -7.38 -40.22
C VAL A 214 -2.53 -7.83 -41.02
N ALA A 215 -1.78 -8.81 -40.53
CA ALA A 215 -0.64 -9.38 -41.25
C ALA A 215 -1.06 -10.05 -42.58
N MET A 216 -2.18 -10.78 -42.60
CA MET A 216 -2.74 -11.33 -43.83
C MET A 216 -3.19 -10.24 -44.81
N VAL A 217 -3.82 -9.17 -44.34
CA VAL A 217 -4.24 -8.05 -45.18
C VAL A 217 -3.03 -7.32 -45.77
N MET A 218 -1.99 -7.03 -44.96
CA MET A 218 -0.73 -6.47 -45.47
C MET A 218 -0.11 -7.38 -46.54
N LYS A 219 -0.12 -8.69 -46.32
CA LYS A 219 0.45 -9.66 -47.27
C LYS A 219 -0.38 -9.76 -48.57
N LYS A 220 -1.71 -9.62 -48.48
CA LYS A 220 -2.63 -9.70 -49.62
C LYS A 220 -2.73 -8.37 -50.40
N ALA A 221 -2.47 -7.24 -49.75
CA ALA A 221 -2.23 -5.95 -50.39
C ALA A 221 -0.81 -5.85 -51.01
N GLY A 222 0.05 -6.83 -50.77
CA GLY A 222 1.44 -6.85 -51.22
C GLY A 222 1.60 -7.11 -52.72
N ALA A 223 2.65 -6.48 -53.27
CA ALA A 223 3.35 -6.68 -54.54
C ALA A 223 2.59 -7.35 -55.71
N LYS A 224 2.12 -8.59 -55.57
CA LYS A 224 1.44 -9.33 -56.65
C LYS A 224 0.19 -8.63 -57.18
N GLY A 225 -0.62 -8.02 -56.31
CA GLY A 225 -1.79 -7.24 -56.75
C GLY A 225 -1.40 -5.96 -57.48
N GLN A 226 -0.37 -5.27 -56.98
CA GLN A 226 0.19 -4.07 -57.61
C GLN A 226 0.86 -4.38 -58.95
N PHE A 227 1.61 -5.47 -59.07
CA PHE A 227 2.20 -5.92 -60.33
C PHE A 227 1.14 -6.29 -61.38
N MET A 228 0.04 -6.95 -60.97
CA MET A 228 -1.08 -7.21 -61.88
C MET A 228 -1.77 -5.92 -62.34
N MET A 229 -1.95 -4.94 -61.44
CA MET A 229 -2.50 -3.64 -61.77
C MET A 229 -1.59 -2.86 -62.75
N ILE A 230 -0.27 -2.89 -62.53
CA ILE A 230 0.71 -2.25 -63.41
C ILE A 230 0.71 -2.92 -64.80
N ALA A 231 0.71 -4.26 -64.86
CA ALA A 231 0.66 -4.99 -66.12
C ALA A 231 -0.61 -4.69 -66.93
N PHE A 232 -1.76 -4.62 -66.27
CA PHE A 232 -3.03 -4.23 -66.90
C PHE A 232 -2.98 -2.81 -67.46
N LEU A 233 -2.47 -1.84 -66.70
CA LEU A 233 -2.31 -0.46 -67.16
C LEU A 233 -1.37 -0.35 -68.36
N LEU A 234 -0.27 -1.12 -68.39
CA LEU A 234 0.65 -1.16 -69.54
C LEU A 234 -0.01 -1.69 -70.81
N VAL A 235 -0.80 -2.76 -70.70
CA VAL A 235 -1.53 -3.31 -71.86
C VAL A 235 -2.54 -2.29 -72.39
N LEU A 236 -3.28 -1.63 -71.49
CA LEU A 236 -4.26 -0.60 -71.85
C LEU A 236 -3.56 0.58 -72.55
N PHE A 237 -2.39 0.99 -72.05
CA PHE A 237 -1.57 2.03 -72.67
C PHE A 237 -1.11 1.65 -74.08
N ILE A 238 -0.66 0.41 -74.30
CA ILE A 238 -0.27 -0.07 -75.63
C ILE A 238 -1.46 -0.03 -76.60
N ILE A 239 -2.64 -0.50 -76.17
CA ILE A 239 -3.85 -0.47 -77.01
C ILE A 239 -4.20 0.97 -77.40
N LEU A 240 -4.17 1.89 -76.44
CA LEU A 240 -4.47 3.30 -76.68
C LEU A 240 -3.43 3.93 -77.61
N PHE A 241 -2.14 3.62 -77.43
CA PHE A 241 -1.07 4.10 -78.30
C PHE A 241 -1.25 3.62 -79.74
N VAL A 242 -1.54 2.33 -79.95
CA VAL A 242 -1.81 1.78 -81.29
C VAL A 242 -3.03 2.45 -81.91
N LEU A 243 -4.12 2.61 -81.15
CA LEU A 243 -5.34 3.25 -81.64
C LEU A 243 -5.06 4.70 -82.07
N VAL A 244 -4.30 5.46 -81.29
CA VAL A 244 -3.95 6.86 -81.59
C VAL A 244 -2.98 7.00 -82.77
N PHE A 245 -2.03 6.08 -82.95
CA PHE A 245 -1.06 6.15 -84.06
C PHE A 245 -1.59 5.59 -85.39
N PHE A 246 -2.56 4.67 -85.34
CA PHE A 246 -3.18 4.08 -86.53
C PHE A 246 -4.50 4.76 -86.94
N THR A 247 -5.08 5.60 -86.08
CA THR A 247 -6.20 6.48 -86.43
C THR A 247 -5.71 7.85 -86.88
#